data_AF-A0A7S3UY21-F1
#
_entry.id   AF-A0A7S3UY21-F1
#
_cell.length_a   1.000
_cell.length_b   1.000
_cell.length_c   1.000
_cell.angle_alpha   90.00
_cell.angle_beta   90.00
_cell.angle_gamma   90.00
#
_symmetry.space_group_name_H-M   'P 1'
#
loop_
_entity.id
_entity.type
_entity.pdbx_description
1 polymer ?
#
loop_
_entity_poly.entity_id
_entity_poly.type
_entity_poly.pdbx_seq_one_letter_code
_entity_poly.pdbx_strand_id
1 'polypeptide(L)'
;EIERDQIDLNQLLQEVASKVQDVLGTSGISDADAVKCIARRHRKKKEMCFIPTLLSNRISVGKVGCFSLKFSYDGEFLAAACANDVSFPVNIYEVVTGKLLYSLEGHSSIVYEIHWRPLNT
;
A
#
# COMPACT_ATOMS: atom_id res chain seq x y z
N GLU A 1 -32.80 4.88 20.74
CA GLU A 1 -31.56 5.37 20.12
C GLU A 1 -31.14 4.41 19.01
N ILE A 2 -30.40 4.86 18.00
CA ILE A 2 -29.74 3.95 17.05
C ILE A 2 -28.40 3.56 17.69
N GLU A 3 -28.29 2.33 18.16
CA GLU A 3 -27.00 1.74 18.54
C GLU A 3 -26.11 1.77 17.31
N ARG A 4 -25.04 2.59 17.37
CA ARG A 4 -23.99 2.53 16.36
C ARG A 4 -23.19 1.28 16.69
N ASP A 5 -23.39 0.22 15.91
CA ASP A 5 -22.56 -0.98 15.97
C ASP A 5 -21.08 -0.56 15.98
N GLN A 6 -20.40 -0.77 17.11
CA GLN A 6 -18.97 -0.60 17.18
C GLN A 6 -18.36 -1.69 16.31
N ILE A 7 -17.81 -1.30 15.16
CA ILE A 7 -17.05 -2.21 14.30
C ILE A 7 -15.78 -2.58 15.07
N ASP A 8 -15.70 -3.83 15.54
CA ASP A 8 -14.48 -4.36 16.14
C ASP A 8 -13.43 -4.53 15.05
N LEU A 9 -12.48 -3.60 15.02
CA LEU A 9 -11.33 -3.61 14.13
C LEU A 9 -10.55 -4.92 14.19
N ASN A 10 -10.49 -5.58 15.35
CA ASN A 10 -9.76 -6.84 15.47
C ASN A 10 -10.49 -7.98 14.74
N GLN A 11 -11.82 -8.01 14.86
CA GLN A 11 -12.66 -8.99 14.16
C GLN A 11 -12.62 -8.76 12.65
N LEU A 12 -12.66 -7.50 12.21
CA LEU A 12 -12.51 -7.15 10.79
C LEU A 12 -11.11 -7.51 10.26
N LEU A 13 -10.07 -7.28 11.05
CA LEU A 13 -8.69 -7.64 10.69
C LEU A 13 -8.51 -9.16 10.61
N GLN A 14 -9.13 -9.93 11.50
CA GLN A 14 -9.14 -11.39 11.43
C GLN A 14 -9.92 -11.90 10.21
N GLU A 15 -11.07 -11.30 9.91
CA GLU A 15 -11.88 -11.67 8.75
C GLU A 15 -11.14 -11.33 7.43
N VAL A 16 -10.56 -10.14 7.32
CA VAL A 16 -9.73 -9.73 6.19
C VAL A 16 -8.49 -10.62 6.08
N ALA A 17 -7.81 -10.95 7.17
CA ALA A 17 -6.67 -11.87 7.16
C ALA A 17 -7.06 -13.28 6.69
N SER A 18 -8.25 -13.77 7.05
CA SER A 18 -8.72 -15.11 6.65
C SER A 18 -9.09 -15.22 5.16
N LYS A 19 -9.52 -14.10 4.55
CA LYS A 19 -9.96 -14.04 3.13
C LYS A 19 -8.84 -13.69 2.16
N VAL A 20 -7.68 -13.32 2.69
CA VAL A 20 -6.57 -12.81 1.90
C VAL A 20 -5.47 -13.87 1.91
N GLN A 21 -5.28 -14.52 0.76
CA GLN A 21 -4.17 -15.44 0.57
C GLN A 21 -2.86 -14.64 0.48
N ASP A 22 -2.04 -14.75 1.53
CA ASP A 22 -0.69 -14.21 1.54
C ASP A 22 0.16 -14.96 0.51
N VAL A 23 0.70 -14.24 -0.48
CA VAL A 23 1.53 -14.83 -1.55
C VAL A 23 2.81 -15.44 -0.98
N LEU A 24 3.33 -14.87 0.11
CA LEU A 24 4.60 -15.26 0.72
C LEU A 24 4.54 -16.61 1.46
N GLY A 25 3.39 -17.30 1.48
CA GLY A 25 3.20 -18.58 2.16
C GLY A 25 2.77 -19.77 1.29
N THR A 26 2.55 -19.62 -0.02
CA THR A 26 2.02 -20.72 -0.86
C THR A 26 2.92 -21.08 -2.04
N SER A 27 3.71 -22.13 -1.85
CA SER A 27 4.49 -22.82 -2.87
C SER A 27 3.59 -23.60 -3.84
N GLY A 28 2.82 -22.93 -4.70
CA GLY A 28 1.84 -23.66 -5.54
C GLY A 28 1.20 -22.93 -6.73
N ILE A 29 1.56 -21.68 -7.03
CA ILE A 29 1.24 -21.05 -8.32
C ILE A 29 2.57 -20.94 -9.06
N SER A 30 2.63 -21.17 -10.37
CA SER A 30 3.89 -21.00 -11.12
C SER A 30 4.39 -19.57 -10.96
N ASP A 31 5.27 -19.40 -9.97
CA ASP A 31 5.70 -18.13 -9.36
C ASP A 31 6.14 -17.11 -10.41
N ALA A 32 6.67 -17.58 -11.53
CA ALA A 32 7.22 -16.73 -12.58
C ALA A 32 6.20 -15.75 -13.20
N ASP A 33 4.95 -16.14 -13.40
CA ASP A 33 3.98 -15.31 -14.14
C ASP A 33 3.24 -14.32 -13.25
N ALA A 34 2.89 -14.70 -12.01
CA ALA A 34 2.35 -13.78 -11.01
C ALA A 34 3.42 -12.77 -10.57
N VAL A 35 4.66 -13.23 -10.32
CA VAL A 35 5.80 -12.35 -10.05
C VAL A 35 6.10 -11.46 -11.25
N LYS A 36 5.99 -11.94 -12.50
CA LYS A 36 6.11 -11.08 -13.70
C LYS A 36 5.02 -10.02 -13.77
N CYS A 37 3.78 -10.37 -13.45
CA CYS A 37 2.66 -9.42 -13.45
C CYS A 37 2.85 -8.35 -12.37
N ILE A 38 3.29 -8.75 -11.17
CA ILE A 38 3.68 -7.84 -10.08
C ILE A 38 4.86 -6.97 -10.52
N ALA A 39 5.86 -7.52 -11.21
CA ALA A 39 7.04 -6.79 -11.66
C ALA A 39 6.73 -5.75 -12.74
N ARG A 40 5.72 -5.98 -13.59
CA ARG A 40 5.39 -5.06 -14.69
C ARG A 40 4.68 -3.80 -14.21
N ARG A 41 3.95 -3.84 -13.09
CA ARG A 41 3.29 -2.70 -12.37
C ARG A 41 2.35 -1.79 -13.18
N HIS A 42 2.25 -1.98 -14.50
CA HIS A 42 1.35 -1.29 -15.41
C HIS A 42 0.64 -2.28 -16.33
N ARG A 43 -0.60 -1.97 -16.73
CA ARG A 43 -1.39 -2.76 -17.68
C ARG A 43 -1.11 -2.30 -19.12
N LYS A 44 -0.98 -3.22 -20.07
CA LYS A 44 -0.89 -2.88 -21.50
C LYS A 44 -2.26 -2.53 -22.06
N LYS A 45 -2.28 -1.72 -23.11
CA LYS A 45 -3.51 -1.42 -23.86
C LYS A 45 -4.10 -2.75 -24.37
N LYS A 46 -5.37 -3.02 -24.02
CA LYS A 46 -6.17 -4.24 -24.35
C LYS A 46 -5.90 -5.52 -23.55
N GLU A 47 -5.03 -5.50 -22.56
CA GLU A 47 -4.89 -6.65 -21.65
C GLU A 47 -6.11 -6.80 -20.74
N MET A 48 -6.43 -7.94 -20.14
CA MET A 48 -7.53 -7.98 -19.18
C MET A 48 -7.14 -7.30 -17.85
N CYS A 49 -8.10 -6.69 -17.16
CA CYS A 49 -7.87 -6.21 -15.80
C CYS A 49 -8.05 -7.38 -14.84
N PHE A 50 -7.02 -7.71 -14.07
CA PHE A 50 -7.15 -8.66 -12.98
C PHE A 50 -7.34 -7.88 -11.69
N ILE A 51 -8.42 -8.17 -10.97
CA ILE A 51 -8.62 -7.65 -9.62
C ILE A 51 -7.65 -8.42 -8.71
N PRO A 52 -6.73 -7.75 -8.00
CA PRO A 52 -5.82 -8.44 -7.10
C PRO A 52 -6.61 -9.17 -6.03
N THR A 53 -6.49 -10.50 -5.99
CA THR A 53 -7.07 -11.35 -4.94
C THR A 53 -6.04 -11.74 -3.87
N LEU A 54 -4.78 -11.37 -4.09
CA LEU A 54 -3.65 -11.78 -3.28
C LEU A 54 -3.01 -10.56 -2.61
N LEU A 55 -2.64 -10.71 -1.34
CA LEU A 55 -1.92 -9.67 -0.61
C LEU A 55 -0.42 -9.89 -0.74
N SER A 56 0.25 -8.86 -1.26
CA SER A 56 1.70 -8.86 -1.39
C SER A 56 2.38 -8.44 -0.09
N ASN A 57 1.99 -7.30 0.49
CA ASN A 57 2.67 -6.68 1.62
C ASN A 57 1.70 -5.99 2.57
N ARG A 58 2.00 -6.03 3.87
CA ARG A 58 1.38 -5.20 4.90
C ARG A 58 2.39 -4.14 5.32
N ILE A 59 2.03 -2.86 5.16
CA ILE A 59 2.92 -1.74 5.47
C ILE A 59 2.30 -0.95 6.63
N SER A 60 3.11 -0.68 7.67
CA SER A 60 2.72 0.19 8.78
C SER A 60 3.13 1.63 8.47
N VAL A 61 2.17 2.55 8.57
CA VAL A 61 2.23 3.89 7.94
C VAL A 61 2.08 5.03 8.96
N GLY A 62 2.42 4.77 10.23
CA GLY A 62 2.34 5.74 11.33
C GLY A 62 1.35 5.30 12.42
N LYS A 63 1.45 5.90 13.61
CA LYS A 63 0.63 5.52 14.77
C LYS A 63 -0.80 6.06 14.71
N VAL A 64 -0.98 7.26 14.16
CA VAL A 64 -2.27 7.97 14.13
C VAL A 64 -3.02 7.65 12.85
N GLY A 65 -2.31 7.50 11.72
CA GLY A 65 -2.89 7.05 10.47
C GLY A 65 -2.10 7.50 9.25
N CYS A 66 -2.70 7.31 8.08
CA CYS A 66 -2.17 7.74 6.80
C CYS A 66 -3.30 8.38 5.98
N PHE A 67 -3.05 9.60 5.48
CA PHE A 67 -4.08 10.42 4.82
C PHE A 67 -4.01 10.40 3.29
N SER A 68 -2.85 10.04 2.74
CA SER A 68 -2.64 10.02 1.29
C SER A 68 -1.66 8.91 0.92
N LEU A 69 -1.96 8.19 -0.17
CA LEU A 69 -1.11 7.15 -0.74
C LEU A 69 -0.99 7.37 -2.24
N LYS A 70 0.24 7.35 -2.76
CA LYS A 70 0.49 7.49 -4.20
C LYS A 70 1.65 6.59 -4.63
N PHE A 71 1.40 5.73 -5.61
CA PHE A 71 2.46 5.03 -6.33
C PHE A 71 3.23 6.00 -7.22
N SER A 72 4.53 5.77 -7.35
CA SER A 72 5.34 6.38 -8.41
C SER A 72 4.86 5.92 -9.78
N TYR A 73 5.22 6.64 -10.84
CA TYR A 73 4.73 6.37 -12.20
C TYR A 73 5.15 5.00 -12.75
N ASP A 74 6.32 4.53 -12.34
CA ASP A 74 6.85 3.18 -12.63
C ASP A 74 6.31 2.12 -11.65
N GLY A 75 5.60 2.53 -10.59
CA GLY A 75 5.10 1.69 -9.51
C GLY A 75 6.20 1.16 -8.58
N GLU A 76 7.45 1.59 -8.72
CA GLU A 76 8.58 1.13 -7.92
C GLU A 76 8.43 1.48 -6.44
N PHE A 77 7.91 2.67 -6.19
CA PHE A 77 7.79 3.28 -4.88
C PHE A 77 6.35 3.61 -4.52
N LEU A 78 6.06 3.57 -3.23
CA LEU A 78 4.82 4.05 -2.64
C LEU A 78 5.15 5.18 -1.68
N ALA A 79 4.61 6.36 -1.95
CA ALA A 79 4.65 7.48 -1.01
C ALA A 79 3.39 7.46 -0.13
N ALA A 80 3.58 7.71 1.16
CA ALA A 80 2.52 7.73 2.14
C ALA A 80 2.62 8.93 3.07
N ALA A 81 1.52 9.69 3.18
CA ALA A 81 1.40 10.82 4.08
C ALA A 81 0.99 10.32 5.46
N CYS A 82 1.98 10.11 6.32
CA CYS A 82 1.83 9.54 7.64
C CYS A 82 1.49 10.62 8.67
N ALA A 83 0.75 10.23 9.70
CA ALA A 83 0.63 10.99 10.93
C ALA A 83 1.07 10.13 12.11
N ASN A 84 1.98 10.71 12.89
CA ASN A 84 2.33 10.24 14.23
C ASN A 84 1.84 11.26 15.26
N ASP A 85 2.21 11.05 16.53
CA ASP A 85 1.69 11.81 17.66
C ASP A 85 1.85 13.34 17.50
N VAL A 86 3.02 13.80 17.03
CA VAL A 86 3.34 15.23 16.83
C VAL A 86 4.11 15.50 15.53
N SER A 87 4.14 14.54 14.60
CA SER A 87 4.90 14.65 13.35
C SER A 87 4.11 14.13 12.15
N PHE A 88 4.31 14.74 10.98
CA PHE A 88 3.59 14.42 9.75
C PHE A 88 4.55 14.06 8.60
N PRO A 89 5.33 12.98 8.70
CA PRO A 89 6.30 12.63 7.67
C PRO A 89 5.62 12.09 6.41
N VAL A 90 6.27 12.25 5.27
CA VAL A 90 5.96 11.49 4.06
C VAL A 90 6.93 10.33 3.95
N ASN A 91 6.45 9.11 4.15
CA ASN A 91 7.27 7.90 4.07
C ASN A 91 7.28 7.35 2.64
N ILE A 92 8.45 6.90 2.19
CA ILE A 92 8.65 6.26 0.88
C ILE A 92 9.00 4.80 1.09
N TYR A 93 8.20 3.91 0.51
CA TYR A 93 8.37 2.46 0.61
C TYR A 93 8.74 1.86 -0.74
N GLU A 94 9.59 0.84 -0.73
CA GLU A 94 9.78 -0.07 -1.85
C GLU A 94 8.58 -1.03 -1.92
N VAL A 95 7.88 -1.05 -3.05
CA VAL A 95 6.59 -1.78 -3.15
C VAL A 95 6.75 -3.30 -3.11
N VAL A 96 7.83 -3.84 -3.69
CA VAL A 96 8.05 -5.30 -3.77
C VAL A 96 8.33 -5.89 -2.41
N THR A 97 9.22 -5.26 -1.65
CA THR A 97 9.66 -5.75 -0.34
C THR A 97 8.81 -5.20 0.81
N GLY A 98 8.05 -4.13 0.57
CA GLY A 98 7.36 -3.37 1.61
C GLY A 98 8.31 -2.56 2.51
N LYS A 99 9.60 -2.49 2.20
CA LYS A 99 10.60 -1.86 3.06
C LYS A 99 10.49 -0.34 3.02
N LEU A 100 10.57 0.29 4.20
CA LEU A 100 10.73 1.74 4.32
C LEU A 100 12.12 2.16 3.82
N LEU A 101 12.15 3.03 2.81
CA LEU A 101 13.39 3.58 2.25
C LEU A 101 13.73 4.94 2.86
N TYR A 102 12.73 5.83 2.92
CA TYR A 102 12.93 7.22 3.37
C TYR A 102 11.75 7.70 4.21
N SER A 103 12.04 8.56 5.18
CA SER A 103 11.07 9.36 5.93
C SER A 103 11.36 10.83 5.65
N LEU A 104 10.46 11.50 4.95
CA LEU A 104 10.60 12.91 4.59
C LEU A 104 9.89 13.75 5.66
N GLU A 105 10.68 14.31 6.56
CA GLU A 105 10.19 15.15 7.66
C GLU A 105 10.16 16.63 7.27
N GLY A 106 9.40 17.43 8.03
CA GLY A 106 9.36 18.89 7.90
C GLY A 106 7.98 19.50 7.73
N HIS A 107 6.98 18.71 7.34
CA HIS A 107 5.59 19.19 7.31
C HIS A 107 5.08 19.47 8.73
N SER A 108 4.54 20.67 8.93
CA SER A 108 4.04 21.14 10.23
C SER A 108 2.64 20.62 10.57
N SER A 109 1.97 19.94 9.63
CA SER A 109 0.62 19.41 9.77
C SER A 109 0.36 18.29 8.76
N ILE A 110 -0.84 17.71 8.83
CA ILE A 110 -1.33 16.62 7.97
C ILE A 110 -1.14 16.96 6.49
N VAL A 111 -0.55 16.02 5.75
CA VAL A 111 -0.40 16.11 4.30
C VAL A 111 -1.60 15.43 3.63
N TYR A 112 -2.43 16.21 2.93
CA TYR A 112 -3.63 15.71 2.25
C TYR A 112 -3.32 15.05 0.91
N GLU A 113 -2.30 15.55 0.20
CA GLU A 113 -2.00 15.07 -1.14
C GLU A 113 -0.50 15.02 -1.42
N ILE A 114 -0.11 13.97 -2.13
CA ILE A 114 1.24 13.75 -2.63
C ILE A 114 1.18 13.71 -4.15
N HIS A 115 2.20 14.26 -4.80
CA HIS A 115 2.38 14.11 -6.24
C HIS A 115 3.81 13.68 -6.52
N TRP A 116 3.93 12.57 -7.24
CA TRP A 116 5.20 12.22 -7.87
C TRP A 116 5.44 13.17 -9.03
N ARG A 117 6.69 13.57 -9.23
CA ARG A 117 7.07 14.28 -10.45
C ARG A 117 7.02 13.29 -11.62
N PRO A 118 6.35 13.63 -12.74
CA PRO A 118 6.43 12.81 -13.93
C PRO A 118 7.87 12.74 -14.43
N LEU A 119 8.32 11.55 -14.81
CA LEU A 119 9.55 11.39 -15.58
C LEU A 119 9.28 11.98 -16.97
N ASN A 120 9.70 13.22 -17.19
CA ASN A 120 9.75 13.78 -18.53
C ASN A 120 10.78 12.96 -19.33
N THR A 121 10.29 12.10 -20.21
CA THR A 121 11.09 11.43 -21.24
C THR A 121 10.93 12.16 -22.57
#